data_AF-A0A820QED5-F1
#
_entry.id   AF-A0A820QED5-F1
#
_cell.length_a   1.000
_cell.length_b   1.000
_cell.length_c   1.000
_cell.angle_alpha   90.00
_cell.angle_beta   90.00
_cell.angle_gamma   90.00
#
_symmetry.space_group_name_H-M   'P 1'
#
loop_
_entity.id
_entity.type
_entity.pdbx_description
1 polymer ?
#
loop_
_entity_poly.entity_id
_entity_poly.type
_entity_poly.pdbx_seq_one_letter_code
_entity_poly.pdbx_strand_id
1 'polypeptide(L)'
;YLQSRGILCVADEVQTGFGRSGAHFWAYDSYQEGVIPDFVTLGKSMGNGFPVAALITRKDITQEFESNGIEYFNTYGGNPVSCRGFSQ
;
A
#
# COMPACT_ATOMS: atom_id res chain seq x y z
N TYR A 1 -18.25 8.12 3.76
CA TYR A 1 -19.33 7.15 3.49
C TYR A 1 -18.97 5.71 3.88
N LEU A 2 -17.84 5.17 3.42
CA LEU A 2 -17.45 3.78 3.74
C LEU A 2 -17.13 3.58 5.23
N GLN A 3 -16.32 4.48 5.80
CA GLN A 3 -15.96 4.45 7.22
C GLN A 3 -17.18 4.51 8.17
N SER A 4 -18.17 5.34 7.86
CA SER A 4 -19.42 5.43 8.66
C SER A 4 -20.26 4.15 8.64
N ARG A 5 -19.96 3.20 7.74
CA ARG A 5 -20.62 1.89 7.64
C ARG A 5 -19.74 0.74 8.14
N GLY A 6 -18.57 1.04 8.72
CA GLY A 6 -17.60 0.03 9.13
C GLY A 6 -16.95 -0.72 7.97
N ILE A 7 -16.96 -0.14 6.76
CA ILE A 7 -16.37 -0.75 5.56
C ILE A 7 -14.97 -0.16 5.36
N LEU A 8 -13.98 -1.04 5.23
CA LEU A 8 -12.59 -0.67 4.95
C LEU A 8 -12.39 -0.40 3.45
N CYS A 9 -11.60 0.62 3.15
CA CYS A 9 -11.25 1.02 1.80
C CYS A 9 -9.82 0.57 1.46
N VAL A 10 -9.67 -0.10 0.31
CA VAL A 10 -8.38 -0.52 -0.23
C VAL A 10 -8.14 0.20 -1.56
N ALA A 11 -7.06 0.95 -1.66
CA ALA A 11 -6.58 1.48 -2.93
C ALA A 11 -5.52 0.53 -3.51
N ASP A 12 -5.83 -0.07 -4.66
CA ASP A 12 -4.85 -0.87 -5.40
C ASP A 12 -4.02 0.04 -6.30
N GLU A 13 -2.81 0.37 -5.85
CA GLU A 13 -1.88 1.25 -6.54
C GLU A 13 -0.74 0.47 -7.21
N VAL A 14 -0.86 -0.86 -7.33
CA VAL A 14 0.19 -1.70 -7.93
C VAL A 14 0.45 -1.27 -9.38
N GLN A 15 -0.58 -0.88 -10.13
CA GLN A 15 -0.42 -0.38 -11.50
C GLN A 15 -0.37 1.14 -11.58
N THR A 16 -1.19 1.82 -10.79
CA THR A 16 -1.54 3.23 -10.99
C THR A 16 -0.70 4.18 -10.15
N GLY A 17 -0.02 3.68 -9.11
CA GLY A 17 0.85 4.46 -8.25
C GLY A 17 2.12 4.94 -8.96
N PHE A 18 2.95 5.68 -8.23
CA PHE A 18 4.20 6.24 -8.73
C PHE A 18 4.01 7.14 -9.97
N GLY A 19 2.94 7.92 -9.99
CA GLY A 19 2.69 8.90 -11.06
C GLY A 19 2.21 8.29 -12.38
N ARG A 20 1.88 6.99 -12.43
CA ARG A 20 1.48 6.32 -13.69
C ARG A 20 0.22 6.93 -14.31
N SER A 21 -0.69 7.45 -13.49
CA SER A 21 -1.92 8.11 -13.92
C SER A 21 -1.70 9.54 -14.47
N GLY A 22 -0.48 10.08 -14.35
CA GLY A 22 -0.05 11.35 -14.95
C GLY A 22 -0.43 12.60 -14.15
N ALA A 23 -1.62 12.66 -13.57
CA ALA A 23 -2.09 13.85 -12.84
C ALA A 23 -1.67 13.88 -11.36
N HIS A 24 -1.47 12.70 -10.75
CA HIS A 24 -1.19 12.55 -9.33
C HIS A 24 -0.16 11.45 -9.09
N PHE A 25 0.55 11.52 -7.96
CA PHE A 25 1.49 10.46 -7.59
C PHE A 25 0.76 9.16 -7.23
N TRP A 26 -0.38 9.27 -6.55
CA TRP A 26 -1.33 8.19 -6.27
C TRP A 26 -2.61 8.40 -7.05
N ALA A 27 -3.19 7.37 -7.64
CA ALA A 27 -4.44 7.51 -8.37
C ALA A 27 -5.63 7.84 -7.47
N TYR A 28 -5.65 7.39 -6.21
CA TYR A 28 -6.72 7.77 -5.29
C TYR A 28 -6.79 9.29 -5.00
N ASP A 29 -5.70 10.05 -5.21
CA ASP A 29 -5.72 11.51 -5.08
C ASP A 29 -6.55 12.20 -6.19
N SER A 30 -6.87 11.49 -7.28
CA SER A 30 -7.68 12.02 -8.38
C SER A 30 -9.17 12.15 -8.03
N TYR A 31 -9.63 11.50 -6.96
CA TYR A 31 -11.01 11.60 -6.52
C TYR A 31 -11.26 12.95 -5.84
N GLN A 32 -12.23 13.71 -6.37
CA GLN A 32 -12.53 15.08 -5.92
C GLN A 32 -12.93 15.18 -4.43
N GLU A 33 -13.41 14.08 -3.84
CA GLU A 33 -13.85 14.04 -2.44
C GLU A 33 -12.70 13.83 -1.43
N GLY A 34 -11.44 13.74 -1.88
CA GLY A 34 -10.28 13.57 -1.00
C GLY A 34 -10.31 12.23 -0.27
N VAL A 35 -10.25 11.13 -1.04
CA VAL A 35 -10.31 9.76 -0.49
C VAL A 35 -9.04 9.45 0.30
N ILE A 36 -9.20 9.01 1.55
CA ILE A 36 -8.12 8.47 2.39
C ILE A 36 -8.39 6.97 2.57
N PRO A 37 -7.68 6.08 1.85
CA PRO A 37 -7.87 4.64 1.98
C PRO A 37 -7.28 4.12 3.29
N ASP A 38 -7.81 2.99 3.76
CA ASP A 38 -7.32 2.30 4.96
C ASP A 38 -6.11 1.40 4.64
N PHE A 39 -6.04 0.95 3.39
CA PHE A 39 -4.94 0.17 2.84
C PHE A 39 -4.52 0.68 1.46
N VAL A 40 -3.23 0.63 1.18
CA VAL A 40 -2.67 0.87 -0.16
C VAL A 40 -1.75 -0.28 -0.53
N THR A 41 -2.00 -0.94 -1.67
CA THR A 41 -1.11 -1.99 -2.20
C THR A 41 -0.15 -1.39 -3.22
N LEU A 42 1.12 -1.78 -3.13
CA LEU A 42 2.21 -1.28 -3.97
C LEU A 42 2.98 -2.46 -4.58
N GLY A 43 3.54 -2.24 -5.77
CA GLY A 43 4.37 -3.21 -6.48
C GLY A 43 4.83 -2.66 -7.82
N LYS A 44 5.04 -3.53 -8.82
CA LYS A 44 5.46 -3.19 -10.20
C LYS A 44 6.56 -2.11 -10.25
N SER A 45 6.20 -0.87 -10.52
CA SER A 45 7.14 0.26 -10.61
C SER A 45 7.89 0.52 -9.31
N MET A 46 7.33 0.14 -8.15
CA MET A 46 8.00 0.22 -6.85
C MET A 46 9.36 -0.50 -6.83
N GLY A 47 9.46 -1.62 -7.56
CA GLY A 47 10.67 -2.43 -7.60
C GLY A 47 11.64 -2.08 -8.71
N ASN A 48 11.27 -1.21 -9.65
CA ASN A 48 12.06 -0.89 -10.84
C ASN A 48 12.71 -2.13 -11.50
N GLY A 49 11.94 -3.22 -11.64
CA GLY A 49 12.42 -4.50 -12.19
C GLY A 49 12.80 -5.56 -11.16
N PHE A 50 12.93 -5.21 -9.87
CA PHE A 50 13.12 -6.17 -8.78
C PHE A 50 11.79 -6.66 -8.20
N PRO A 51 11.70 -7.93 -7.76
CA PRO A 51 10.51 -8.45 -7.12
C PRO A 51 10.35 -7.84 -5.72
N VAL A 52 9.44 -6.89 -5.58
CA VAL A 52 9.06 -6.27 -4.31
C VAL A 52 7.62 -5.76 -4.38
N ALA A 53 6.91 -5.90 -3.27
CA ALA A 53 5.55 -5.38 -3.07
C ALA A 53 5.43 -4.89 -1.62
N ALA A 54 4.50 -3.98 -1.38
CA ALA A 54 4.24 -3.46 -0.04
C ALA A 54 2.73 -3.27 0.17
N LEU A 55 2.31 -3.42 1.42
CA LEU A 55 0.99 -3.03 1.89
C LEU A 55 1.21 -1.92 2.91
N ILE A 56 0.64 -0.76 2.65
CA ILE A 56 0.61 0.35 3.61
C ILE A 56 -0.75 0.33 4.28
N THR A 57 -0.78 0.48 5.60
CA THR A 57 -2.02 0.64 6.36
C THR A 57 -1.81 1.59 7.53
N ARG A 58 -2.91 1.99 8.17
CA ARG A 58 -2.89 2.87 9.33
C ARG A 58 -2.43 2.12 10.57
N LYS A 59 -1.81 2.86 11.50
CA LYS A 59 -1.21 2.31 12.72
C LYS A 59 -2.22 1.62 13.64
N ASP A 60 -3.45 2.13 13.73
CA ASP A 60 -4.54 1.53 14.51
C ASP A 60 -4.88 0.12 14.01
N ILE A 61 -4.94 -0.06 12.70
CA ILE A 61 -5.21 -1.36 12.06
C ILE A 61 -4.06 -2.35 12.32
N THR A 62 -2.81 -1.91 12.20
CA THR A 62 -1.65 -2.76 12.49
C THR A 62 -1.64 -3.19 13.97
N GLN A 63 -1.94 -2.28 14.90
CA GLN A 63 -2.00 -2.59 16.32
C GLN A 63 -3.10 -3.60 16.65
N GLU A 64 -4.27 -3.46 16.03
CA GLU A 64 -5.35 -4.43 16.20
C GLU A 64 -4.97 -5.80 15.62
N PHE A 65 -4.34 -5.84 14.45
CA PHE A 65 -3.84 -7.07 13.83
C PHE A 65 -2.81 -7.80 14.73
N GLU A 66 -1.85 -7.06 15.29
CA GLU A 66 -0.85 -7.58 16.23
C GLU A 66 -1.51 -8.09 17.53
N SER A 67 -2.48 -7.35 18.06
CA SER A 67 -3.16 -7.71 19.32
C SER A 67 -3.99 -9.00 19.22
N ASN A 68 -4.45 -9.35 18.03
CA ASN A 68 -5.19 -10.59 17.76
C ASN A 68 -4.27 -11.82 17.66
N GLY A 69 -2.95 -11.64 17.84
CA GLY A 69 -1.96 -12.73 17.81
C GLY A 69 -1.71 -13.29 16.41
N ILE A 70 -2.14 -12.59 15.37
CA ILE A 70 -1.92 -13.00 13.98
C ILE A 70 -0.59 -12.40 13.52
N GLU A 71 0.34 -13.26 13.14
CA GLU A 71 1.61 -12.85 12.52
C GLU A 71 1.56 -13.12 11.02
N TYR A 72 1.92 -12.12 10.23
CA TYR A 72 2.18 -12.29 8.80
C TYR A 72 3.68 -12.44 8.58
N PHE A 73 4.08 -13.57 8.00
CA PHE A 73 5.48 -13.85 7.68
C PHE A 73 5.65 -14.24 6.21
N ASN A 74 6.72 -13.76 5.58
CA ASN A 74 7.17 -14.17 4.27
C ASN A 74 8.68 -14.39 4.32
N THR A 75 9.14 -15.54 3.81
CA THR A 75 10.56 -15.92 3.75
C THR A 75 11.47 -14.86 3.13
N TYR A 76 10.95 -14.10 2.15
CA TYR A 76 11.67 -13.01 1.48
C TYR A 76 11.14 -11.62 1.83
N GLY A 77 10.30 -11.53 2.87
CA GLY A 77 9.81 -10.26 3.39
C GLY A 77 10.97 -9.36 3.79
N GLY A 78 10.98 -8.12 3.28
CA GLY A 78 12.04 -7.16 3.59
C GLY A 78 13.43 -7.54 3.06
N ASN A 79 13.52 -8.37 2.02
CA ASN A 79 14.83 -8.77 1.47
C ASN A 79 15.66 -7.53 1.03
N PRO A 80 16.93 -7.39 1.49
CA PRO A 80 17.74 -6.21 1.23
C PRO A 80 18.00 -5.90 -0.25
N VAL A 81 18.10 -6.94 -1.09
CA VAL A 81 18.35 -6.77 -2.54
C VAL A 81 17.15 -6.10 -3.21
N SER A 82 15.95 -6.59 -2.89
CA SER A 82 14.70 -6.02 -3.38
C SER A 82 14.41 -4.63 -2.79
N CYS A 83 14.67 -4.43 -1.50
CA CYS A 83 14.43 -3.14 -0.84
C CYS A 83 15.39 -2.03 -1.29
N ARG A 84 16.62 -2.36 -1.70
CA ARG A 84 17.57 -1.36 -2.20
C ARG A 84 17.16 -0.78 -3.57
N GLY A 85 16.40 -1.53 -4.36
CA GLY A 85 15.81 -1.03 -5.61
C GLY A 85 14.80 0.10 -5.41
N PHE A 86 14.20 0.20 -4.21
CA PHE A 86 13.23 1.24 -3.86
C PHE A 86 13.87 2.59 -3.49
N SER A 87 15.12 2.61 -3.03
CA SER A 87 15.78 3.83 -2.51
C SER A 87 16.48 4.67 -3.58
N GLN A 88 16.31 4.35 -4.86
CA GLN A 88 16.93 5.06 -5.99
C GLN A 88 15.92 5.90 -6.76
#